data_AF-A0A346NIK4-F1
#
_entry.id   AF-A0A346NIK4-F1
#
_cell.length_a   1.000
_cell.length_b   1.000
_cell.length_c   1.000
_cell.angle_alpha   90.00
_cell.angle_beta   90.00
_cell.angle_gamma   90.00
#
_symmetry.space_group_name_H-M   'P 1'
#
loop_
_entity.id
_entity.type
_entity.pdbx_description
1 polymer ?
#
loop_
_entity_poly.entity_id
_entity_poly.type
_entity_poly.pdbx_seq_one_letter_code
_entity_poly.pdbx_strand_id
1 'polypeptide(L)'
;MVPYLLTGLSVLVAGVIHWSAPHAFWRATLTSTATILLLSVAALFIFQASGFLVSEETGEEADIMGSLLVVTALVSFFGFLISIFVGWFLRTVRHPQTKHK
;
A
#
# COMPACT_ATOMS: atom_id res chain seq x y z
N MET A 1 8.54 6.10 11.98
CA MET A 1 8.24 6.95 10.80
C MET A 1 7.96 6.16 9.52
N VAL A 2 8.72 5.09 9.24
CA VAL A 2 8.55 4.24 8.04
C VAL A 2 7.11 3.75 7.77
N PRO A 3 6.31 3.27 8.76
CA PRO A 3 4.96 2.79 8.50
C PRO A 3 4.03 3.85 7.88
N TYR A 4 4.18 5.12 8.26
CA TYR A 4 3.39 6.22 7.72
C TYR A 4 3.76 6.50 6.25
N LEU A 5 5.05 6.42 5.91
CA LEU A 5 5.52 6.56 4.53
C LEU A 5 4.97 5.45 3.63
N LEU A 6 5.00 4.21 4.11
CA LEU A 6 4.43 3.06 3.40
C LEU A 6 2.92 3.20 3.20
N THR A 7 2.22 3.72 4.21
CA THR A 7 0.77 3.98 4.11
C THR A 7 0.47 5.06 3.07
N GLY A 8 1.21 6.18 3.09
CA GLY A 8 1.07 7.23 2.08
C GLY A 8 1.32 6.71 0.66
N LEU A 9 2.41 5.95 0.47
CA LEU A 9 2.72 5.29 -0.80
C LEU A 9 1.58 4.36 -1.24
N SER A 10 1.03 3.59 -0.31
CA SER A 10 -0.06 2.66 -0.59
C SER A 10 -1.33 3.36 -1.09
N VAL A 11 -1.70 4.47 -0.44
CA VAL A 11 -2.85 5.28 -0.84
C VAL A 11 -2.65 5.88 -2.22
N LEU A 12 -1.45 6.40 -2.53
CA LEU A 12 -1.14 6.96 -3.85
C LEU A 12 -1.23 5.90 -4.95
N VAL A 13 -0.62 4.73 -4.75
CA VAL A 13 -0.64 3.62 -5.70
C VAL A 13 -2.07 3.13 -5.95
N ALA A 14 -2.84 2.89 -4.88
CA ALA A 14 -4.25 2.52 -5.00
C ALA A 14 -5.06 3.59 -5.74
N GLY A 15 -4.80 4.87 -5.44
CA GLY A 15 -5.47 6.00 -6.06
C GLY A 15 -5.26 6.03 -7.57
N VAL A 16 -4.00 5.96 -8.02
CA VAL A 16 -3.64 5.98 -9.45
C VAL A 16 -4.25 4.79 -10.21
N ILE A 17 -4.19 3.60 -9.62
CA ILE A 17 -4.68 2.37 -10.28
C ILE A 17 -6.21 2.38 -10.39
N HIS A 18 -6.94 2.70 -9.31
CA HIS A 18 -8.41 2.82 -9.37
C HIS A 18 -8.87 4.01 -10.20
N TRP A 19 -8.06 5.07 -10.29
CA TRP A 19 -8.32 6.18 -11.20
C TRP A 19 -8.24 5.72 -12.66
N SER A 20 -7.24 4.91 -13.02
CA SER A 20 -7.01 4.48 -14.40
C SER A 20 -7.96 3.39 -14.88
N ALA A 21 -8.51 2.55 -13.98
CA ALA A 21 -9.37 1.41 -14.32
C ALA A 21 -10.73 1.42 -13.58
N PRO A 22 -11.62 2.41 -13.81
CA PRO A 22 -12.88 2.58 -13.07
C PRO A 22 -13.87 1.42 -13.19
N HIS A 23 -13.86 0.70 -14.32
CA HIS A 23 -14.87 -0.32 -14.63
C HIS A 23 -14.52 -1.72 -14.09
N ALA A 24 -13.30 -1.90 -13.57
CA ALA A 24 -12.80 -3.21 -13.14
C ALA A 24 -12.36 -3.17 -11.67
N PHE A 25 -13.27 -2.79 -10.76
CA PHE A 25 -13.01 -2.57 -9.32
C PHE A 25 -12.19 -3.69 -8.66
N TRP A 26 -12.62 -4.96 -8.80
CA TRP A 26 -11.92 -6.09 -8.19
C TRP A 26 -10.54 -6.36 -8.81
N ARG A 27 -10.41 -6.17 -10.13
CA ARG A 27 -9.12 -6.32 -10.82
C ARG A 27 -8.16 -5.22 -10.40
N ALA A 28 -8.61 -3.97 -10.35
CA ALA A 28 -7.86 -2.83 -9.85
C ALA A 28 -7.46 -3.00 -8.38
N THR A 29 -8.32 -3.63 -7.57
CA THR A 29 -8.04 -3.92 -6.16
C THR A 29 -6.91 -4.92 -6.02
N LEU A 30 -6.99 -6.05 -6.73
CA LEU A 30 -5.94 -7.07 -6.70
C LEU A 30 -4.61 -6.57 -7.27
N THR A 31 -4.64 -5.83 -8.39
CA THR A 31 -3.41 -5.29 -8.99
C THR A 31 -2.75 -4.26 -8.08
N SER A 32 -3.50 -3.32 -7.52
CA SER A 32 -2.95 -2.34 -6.59
C SER A 32 -2.44 -3.00 -5.30
N THR A 33 -3.13 -3.99 -4.76
CA THR A 33 -2.65 -4.74 -3.59
C THR A 33 -1.31 -5.42 -3.88
N ALA A 34 -1.17 -6.07 -5.03
CA ALA A 34 0.09 -6.68 -5.45
C ALA A 34 1.20 -5.65 -5.66
N THR A 35 0.89 -4.51 -6.29
CA THR A 35 1.85 -3.42 -6.48
C THR A 35 2.29 -2.81 -5.13
N ILE A 36 1.35 -2.58 -4.22
CA ILE A 36 1.61 -2.08 -2.86
C ILE A 36 2.52 -3.05 -2.11
N LEU A 37 2.24 -4.35 -2.19
CA LEU A 37 3.05 -5.37 -1.53
C LEU A 37 4.50 -5.35 -2.03
N LEU A 38 4.69 -5.41 -3.34
CA LEU A 38 6.04 -5.42 -3.95
C LEU A 38 6.82 -4.15 -3.60
N LEU A 39 6.18 -2.98 -3.72
CA LEU A 39 6.81 -1.70 -3.39
C LEU A 39 7.13 -1.56 -1.90
N SER A 40 6.24 -2.03 -1.03
CA SER A 40 6.45 -1.94 0.42
C SER A 40 7.57 -2.87 0.87
N VAL A 41 7.62 -4.10 0.35
CA VAL A 41 8.73 -5.02 0.63
C VAL A 41 10.04 -4.43 0.13
N ALA A 42 10.10 -3.94 -1.11
CA ALA A 42 11.30 -3.29 -1.65
C ALA A 42 11.74 -2.08 -0.80
N ALA A 43 10.79 -1.23 -0.41
CA ALA A 43 11.07 -0.07 0.43
C ALA A 43 11.61 -0.48 1.82
N LEU A 44 11.08 -1.54 2.43
CA LEU A 44 11.60 -2.05 3.70
C LEU A 44 13.05 -2.52 3.60
N PHE A 45 13.42 -3.23 2.52
CA PHE A 45 14.82 -3.60 2.27
C PHE A 45 15.73 -2.37 2.08
N ILE A 46 15.25 -1.35 1.38
CA ILE A 46 15.99 -0.09 1.20
C ILE A 46 16.17 0.63 2.54
N PHE A 47 15.14 0.69 3.38
CA PHE A 47 15.20 1.33 4.70
C PHE A 47 16.07 0.55 5.69
N GLN A 48 16.13 -0.78 5.58
CA GLN A 48 17.04 -1.59 6.36
C GLN A 48 18.49 -1.28 5.97
N ALA A 49 18.81 -1.27 4.67
CA ALA A 49 20.15 -0.96 4.18
C ALA A 49 20.62 0.48 4.48
N SER A 50 19.70 1.42 4.67
CA SER A 50 20.03 2.80 5.02
C SER A 50 20.12 3.08 6.53
N GLY A 51 19.92 2.06 7.38
CA GLY A 51 19.94 2.21 8.84
C GLY A 51 18.71 2.90 9.43
N PHE A 52 17.68 3.17 8.62
CA PHE A 52 16.43 3.83 9.06
C PHE A 52 15.50 2.92 9.88
N LEU A 53 15.80 1.63 9.95
CA LEU A 53 15.06 0.61 10.70
C LEU A 53 15.80 0.13 11.96
N VAL A 54 16.80 0.88 12.43
CA VAL A 54 17.43 0.66 13.73
C VAL A 54 16.49 1.16 14.82
N SER A 55 16.23 0.31 15.82
CA SER A 55 15.45 0.69 17.00
C SER A 55 16.20 1.76 17.81
N GLU A 56 15.58 2.91 18.06
CA GLU A 56 16.17 3.96 18.91
C GLU A 56 16.37 3.50 20.36
N GLU A 57 15.54 2.56 20.85
CA GLU A 57 15.59 2.10 22.24
C GLU A 57 16.57 0.93 22.45
N THR A 58 16.73 0.06 21.45
CA THR A 58 17.54 -1.17 21.60
C THR A 58 18.80 -1.19 20.74
N GLY A 59 18.91 -0.31 19.73
CA GLY A 59 20.01 -0.30 18.77
C GLY A 59 20.04 -1.52 17.84
N GLU A 60 19.04 -2.40 17.91
CA GLU A 60 18.96 -3.59 17.06
C GLU A 60 18.39 -3.24 15.68
N GLU A 61 18.95 -3.85 14.65
CA GLU A 61 18.41 -3.81 13.29
C GLU A 61 17.15 -4.66 13.20
N ALA A 62 16.11 -4.12 12.55
CA ALA A 62 14.90 -4.89 12.30
C ALA A 62 15.21 -6.13 11.43
N ASP A 63 14.89 -7.33 11.94
CA ASP A 63 15.01 -8.58 11.17
C ASP A 63 13.82 -8.76 10.22
N ILE A 64 13.89 -8.06 9.09
CA ILE A 64 12.89 -8.15 8.02
C ILE A 64 12.90 -9.54 7.35
N MET A 65 14.05 -10.20 7.30
CA MET A 65 14.18 -11.51 6.64
C MET A 65 13.55 -12.62 7.49
N GLY A 66 13.83 -12.67 8.80
CA GLY A 66 13.20 -13.62 9.71
C GLY A 66 11.70 -13.40 9.89
N SER A 67 11.24 -12.16 9.72
CA SER A 67 9.82 -11.79 9.82
C SER A 67 9.11 -11.67 8.48
N LEU A 68 9.71 -12.10 7.37
CA LEU A 68 9.23 -11.83 6.01
C LEU A 68 7.79 -12.32 5.78
N LEU A 69 7.43 -13.48 6.32
CA LEU A 69 6.07 -14.02 6.23
C LEU A 69 5.04 -13.11 6.90
N VAL A 70 5.36 -12.64 8.12
CA VAL A 70 4.50 -11.76 8.91
C VAL A 70 4.37 -10.40 8.23
N VAL A 71 5.49 -9.83 7.79
CA VAL A 71 5.52 -8.55 7.05
C VAL A 71 4.69 -8.66 5.78
N THR A 72 4.88 -9.71 4.99
CA THR A 72 4.11 -9.94 3.75
C THR A 72 2.63 -10.05 4.04
N ALA A 73 2.23 -10.81 5.07
CA ALA A 73 0.83 -10.96 5.46
C ALA A 73 0.20 -9.63 5.89
N LEU A 74 0.88 -8.86 6.76
CA LEU A 74 0.39 -7.56 7.22
C LEU A 74 0.28 -6.57 6.07
N VAL A 75 1.34 -6.41 5.28
CA VAL A 75 1.35 -5.49 4.14
C VAL A 75 0.27 -5.85 3.12
N SER A 76 0.07 -7.15 2.84
CA SER A 76 -0.98 -7.60 1.94
C SER A 76 -2.37 -7.28 2.49
N PHE A 77 -2.60 -7.56 3.78
CA PHE A 77 -3.89 -7.32 4.43
C PHE A 77 -4.24 -5.83 4.45
N PHE A 78 -3.31 -4.97 4.91
CA PHE A 78 -3.54 -3.53 4.95
C PHE A 78 -3.56 -2.91 3.55
N GLY A 79 -2.70 -3.36 2.63
CA GLY A 79 -2.71 -2.92 1.23
C GLY A 79 -4.05 -3.23 0.54
N PHE A 80 -4.63 -4.40 0.82
CA PHE A 80 -5.94 -4.78 0.33
C PHE A 80 -7.06 -3.88 0.89
N LEU A 81 -7.06 -3.64 2.21
CA LEU A 81 -8.02 -2.74 2.84
C LEU A 81 -7.92 -1.32 2.28
N ILE A 82 -6.71 -0.76 2.19
CA ILE A 82 -6.46 0.57 1.62
C ILE A 82 -7.00 0.61 0.18
N SER A 83 -6.71 -0.41 -0.62
CA SER A 83 -7.18 -0.48 -2.00
C SER A 83 -8.71 -0.49 -2.10
N ILE A 84 -9.40 -1.24 -1.26
CA ILE A 84 -10.87 -1.25 -1.21
C ILE A 84 -11.40 0.14 -0.86
N PHE A 85 -10.87 0.77 0.20
CA PHE A 85 -11.34 2.08 0.66
C PHE A 85 -11.11 3.16 -0.40
N VAL A 86 -9.91 3.21 -0.97
CA VAL A 86 -9.57 4.18 -2.01
C VAL A 86 -10.41 3.96 -3.27
N GLY A 87 -10.57 2.71 -3.70
CA GLY A 87 -11.43 2.38 -4.83
C GLY A 87 -12.88 2.78 -4.61
N TRP A 88 -13.42 2.50 -3.42
CA TRP A 88 -14.79 2.85 -3.05
C TRP A 88 -14.98 4.37 -2.99
N PHE A 89 -14.02 5.08 -2.40
CA PHE A 89 -14.01 6.54 -2.36
C PHE A 89 -14.01 7.14 -3.77
N LEU A 90 -13.10 6.69 -4.65
CA LEU A 90 -13.03 7.18 -6.02
C LEU A 90 -14.29 6.87 -6.83
N ARG A 91 -14.89 5.70 -6.63
CA ARG A 91 -16.18 5.35 -7.25
C ARG A 91 -17.28 6.31 -6.80
N THR A 92 -17.32 6.64 -5.51
CA THR A 92 -18.31 7.56 -4.92
C THR A 92 -18.10 8.99 -5.39
N VAL A 93 -16.86 9.45 -5.55
CA VAL A 93 -16.55 10.81 -6.05
C VAL A 93 -16.81 10.95 -7.55
N ARG A 94 -16.70 9.85 -8.32
CA ARG A 94 -16.97 9.86 -9.77
C ARG A 94 -18.45 9.75 -10.14
N HIS A 95 -19.25 9.02 -9.35
CA HIS A 95 -20.69 8.85 -9.60
C HIS A 95 -21.52 10.16 -9.70
N PRO A 96 -21.21 11.25 -8.96
CA PRO A 96 -21.87 12.55 -9.11
C PRO A 96 -21.73 13.17 -10.51
N GLN A 97 -20.71 12.80 -11.28
CA GLN A 97 -20.37 13.46 -12.56
C GLN A 97 -21.12 12.87 -13.77
N THR A 98 -21.82 11.74 -13.63
CA THR A 98 -22.55 11.10 -14.75
C THR A 98 -24.02 11.49 -14.84
N LYS A 99 -24.53 12.37 -13.96
CA LYS A 99 -25.92 12.88 -14.02
C LYS A 99 -26.10 14.19 -14.82
N HIS A 100 -25.04 14.73 -15.42
CA HIS A 100 -25.09 15.96 -16.22
C HIS A 100 -24.60 15.80 -17.67
N LYS A 101 -25.01 14.72 -18.34
CA LYS A 101 -24.96 14.63 -19.80
C LYS A 101 -26.26 14.04 -20.33
#